data_AF-A0A7I8JVY2-F1
#
_entry.id   AF-A0A7I8JVY2-F1
#
_cell.length_a   1.000
_cell.length_b   1.000
_cell.length_c   1.000
_cell.angle_alpha   90.00
_cell.angle_beta   90.00
_cell.angle_gamma   90.00
#
_symmetry.space_group_name_H-M   'P 1'
#
loop_
_entity.id
_entity.type
_entity.pdbx_description
1 polymer ?
#
loop_
_entity_poly.entity_id
_entity_poly.type
_entity_poly.pdbx_seq_one_letter_code
_entity_poly.pdbx_strand_id
1 'polypeptide(L)'
;MEALYVCCNPAASLRPPLAPPHLSSPLPPVSGRLVAVGASQSSGRRGSVVGSAVSSSSSSSHSNPNIVKSTRVLPYRRRASAYGEEDDDDEEGEDEEEDEEEETDSEYSSDERNAKASKITLSKLRDELDFDVRWFPLIEYLSTFGIKESHIISIYERHMPCLQMNVASAKERLEYLMSVGVKHRDIRKILLRQPQILEYTVENNLKVHVAFLESLGVPDSRIGHIITAAPSLFSYNVEQSLKPTIRYLVEEVGIRRSDVSKVVQLSPQILVQRIENSWNLRLNFLSKELGAPRDSIVKMVRKHPQLLHYSIEDGILPRINFLRSIGMRNSEIVKVLTSLTQVLSLSLEGNLKPKYLYLVNELRNEVKSLTKYPMYLSLSLDQRIRPRHRFLVSLKKAPKGPFPLSSLVPTDESFCQQWAGTSLDKYLAFRQTLLLNDFAKKYERR
;
A
#
# COMPACT_ATOMS: atom_id res chain seq x y z
N MET A 1 46.04 39.44 -36.64
CA MET A 1 46.60 39.19 -35.29
C MET A 1 46.76 37.68 -35.14
N GLU A 2 47.70 37.24 -34.30
CA GLU A 2 48.24 35.87 -34.18
C GLU A 2 47.16 34.75 -34.13
N ALA A 3 47.32 33.56 -34.72
CA ALA A 3 48.39 32.52 -34.59
C ALA A 3 48.42 31.89 -33.18
N LEU A 4 48.55 30.57 -32.95
CA LEU A 4 49.13 29.43 -33.70
C LEU A 4 48.13 28.22 -33.73
N TYR A 5 48.16 27.24 -34.65
CA TYR A 5 49.02 26.03 -34.70
C TYR A 5 49.26 25.34 -33.33
N VAL A 6 49.15 24.01 -33.14
CA VAL A 6 49.83 22.87 -33.83
C VAL A 6 48.92 21.59 -33.91
N CYS A 7 49.29 20.59 -34.73
CA CYS A 7 48.54 19.34 -34.96
C CYS A 7 49.28 18.03 -34.57
N CYS A 8 48.51 16.94 -34.45
CA CYS A 8 48.88 15.50 -34.60
C CYS A 8 49.73 14.74 -33.54
N ASN A 9 49.12 13.71 -32.92
CA ASN A 9 49.30 12.24 -33.11
C ASN A 9 50.70 11.64 -33.47
N PRO A 10 50.99 10.31 -33.27
CA PRO A 10 50.19 9.24 -32.63
C PRO A 10 50.96 8.22 -31.73
N ALA A 11 50.21 7.26 -31.15
CA ALA A 11 50.52 5.83 -30.91
C ALA A 11 51.82 5.34 -30.21
N ALA A 12 51.64 4.51 -29.16
CA ALA A 12 52.56 3.42 -28.76
C ALA A 12 51.76 2.25 -28.13
N SER A 13 52.30 1.03 -28.17
CA SER A 13 51.69 -0.20 -27.64
C SER A 13 52.77 -1.13 -27.09
N LEU A 14 52.49 -1.87 -26.00
CA LEU A 14 52.85 -3.30 -25.76
C LEU A 14 52.72 -3.73 -24.27
N ARG A 15 51.76 -4.64 -24.02
CA ARG A 15 51.64 -5.76 -23.04
C ARG A 15 52.17 -5.71 -21.55
N PRO A 16 51.53 -6.47 -20.63
CA PRO A 16 51.93 -6.63 -19.21
C PRO A 16 52.93 -7.79 -18.97
N PRO A 17 53.51 -7.91 -17.75
CA PRO A 17 53.08 -8.94 -16.78
C PRO A 17 52.98 -8.36 -15.32
N LEU A 18 53.05 -9.04 -14.17
CA LEU A 18 53.28 -10.45 -13.74
C LEU A 18 52.63 -10.69 -12.34
N ALA A 19 52.34 -11.95 -11.96
CA ALA A 19 52.08 -12.45 -10.59
C ALA A 19 52.28 -13.99 -10.57
N PRO A 20 52.41 -14.71 -9.42
CA PRO A 20 52.54 -14.30 -8.01
C PRO A 20 53.94 -14.67 -7.43
N PRO A 21 54.09 -14.98 -6.12
CA PRO A 21 54.18 -16.40 -5.74
C PRO A 21 53.43 -16.79 -4.45
N HIS A 22 53.26 -18.11 -4.22
CA HIS A 22 52.77 -18.72 -2.97
C HIS A 22 53.94 -19.21 -2.10
N LEU A 23 53.75 -19.29 -0.77
CA LEU A 23 54.50 -20.23 0.09
C LEU A 23 53.73 -20.61 1.38
N SER A 24 53.85 -21.89 1.74
CA SER A 24 53.18 -22.69 2.78
C SER A 24 53.43 -22.21 4.24
N SER A 25 52.44 -22.14 5.15
CA SER A 25 51.93 -23.22 6.08
C SER A 25 52.68 -23.34 7.44
N PRO A 26 52.15 -24.03 8.49
CA PRO A 26 50.78 -23.99 9.06
C PRO A 26 50.73 -24.09 10.64
N LEU A 27 49.50 -24.22 11.21
CA LEU A 27 49.16 -24.72 12.58
C LEU A 27 49.51 -23.82 13.80
N PRO A 28 48.96 -24.06 15.03
CA PRO A 28 48.05 -25.14 15.48
C PRO A 28 46.65 -24.69 16.00
N PRO A 29 45.71 -25.62 16.27
CA PRO A 29 44.35 -25.34 16.75
C PRO A 29 44.17 -25.44 18.28
N VAL A 30 43.07 -24.89 18.79
CA VAL A 30 42.59 -25.14 20.17
C VAL A 30 41.27 -25.90 20.13
N SER A 31 41.27 -27.13 20.66
CA SER A 31 40.06 -27.93 20.86
C SER A 31 39.42 -27.65 22.23
N GLY A 32 38.09 -27.57 22.28
CA GLY A 32 37.32 -27.28 23.48
C GLY A 32 36.02 -28.08 23.60
N ARG A 33 36.08 -29.41 23.51
CA ARG A 33 35.00 -30.27 24.02
C ARG A 33 35.12 -30.36 25.55
N LEU A 34 34.00 -30.30 26.27
CA LEU A 34 33.47 -31.48 26.98
C LEU A 34 32.09 -31.24 27.62
N VAL A 35 31.14 -32.15 27.32
CA VAL A 35 30.20 -32.82 28.25
C VAL A 35 29.14 -31.98 29.00
N ALA A 36 28.06 -32.68 29.40
CA ALA A 36 26.88 -32.19 30.11
C ALA A 36 26.38 -33.26 31.11
N VAL A 37 25.21 -33.03 31.74
CA VAL A 37 24.42 -33.97 32.58
C VAL A 37 24.86 -34.13 34.05
N GLY A 38 23.88 -34.25 34.96
CA GLY A 38 24.05 -34.53 36.41
C GLY A 38 23.98 -33.27 37.29
N ALA A 39 22.90 -32.85 37.95
CA ALA A 39 21.70 -33.47 38.55
C ALA A 39 21.85 -33.89 40.05
N SER A 40 20.79 -33.61 40.82
CA SER A 40 20.43 -34.16 42.15
C SER A 40 21.14 -33.69 43.43
N GLN A 41 20.34 -33.05 44.31
CA GLN A 41 20.30 -33.22 45.79
C GLN A 41 21.52 -32.73 46.64
N SER A 42 21.42 -32.56 47.97
CA SER A 42 20.33 -31.99 48.81
C SER A 42 20.83 -31.65 50.24
N SER A 43 20.03 -30.88 50.99
CA SER A 43 19.98 -30.79 52.46
C SER A 43 21.05 -30.01 53.25
N GLY A 44 20.59 -29.35 54.34
CA GLY A 44 21.38 -28.91 55.50
C GLY A 44 21.84 -27.43 55.53
N ARG A 45 21.80 -26.72 56.67
CA ARG A 45 21.04 -26.95 57.91
C ARG A 45 20.99 -25.68 58.80
N ARG A 46 19.79 -25.31 59.28
CA ARG A 46 19.46 -24.51 60.50
C ARG A 46 20.17 -23.16 60.78
N GLY A 47 19.34 -22.12 60.91
CA GLY A 47 19.54 -20.97 61.79
C GLY A 47 18.18 -20.45 62.31
N SER A 48 18.03 -20.34 63.64
CA SER A 48 16.90 -19.72 64.36
C SER A 48 17.51 -18.65 65.30
N VAL A 49 16.89 -17.59 65.82
CA VAL A 49 15.47 -17.17 65.96
C VAL A 49 15.33 -15.70 65.43
N VAL A 50 14.38 -14.80 65.71
CA VAL A 50 13.26 -14.60 66.67
C VAL A 50 12.11 -13.85 65.96
N GLY A 51 10.85 -13.97 66.41
CA GLY A 51 9.79 -12.96 66.12
C GLY A 51 8.44 -13.54 65.67
N SER A 52 7.36 -13.19 66.37
CA SER A 52 6.03 -13.81 66.19
C SER A 52 5.01 -12.93 65.46
N ALA A 53 4.12 -13.62 64.72
CA ALA A 53 2.73 -13.26 64.40
C ALA A 53 2.44 -11.92 63.67
N VAL A 54 2.09 -12.06 62.38
CA VAL A 54 1.30 -11.10 61.60
C VAL A 54 0.03 -11.81 61.13
N SER A 55 -1.13 -11.15 61.11
CA SER A 55 -2.36 -11.66 60.50
C SER A 55 -3.25 -10.52 59.96
N SER A 56 -4.07 -10.84 58.94
CA SER A 56 -4.84 -9.92 58.07
C SER A 56 -3.98 -8.84 57.36
N SER A 57 -3.66 -8.95 56.06
CA SER A 57 -4.54 -8.98 54.86
C SER A 57 -5.32 -7.66 54.65
N SER A 58 -5.35 -7.05 53.46
CA SER A 58 -4.94 -7.54 52.12
C SER A 58 -4.45 -6.42 51.20
N SER A 59 -3.66 -6.77 50.17
CA SER A 59 -3.22 -5.88 49.10
C SER A 59 -3.80 -6.34 47.75
N SER A 60 -4.82 -5.63 47.25
CA SER A 60 -5.49 -5.97 45.98
C SER A 60 -4.83 -5.30 44.78
N SER A 61 -3.95 -6.04 44.11
CA SER A 61 -3.56 -5.74 42.73
C SER A 61 -4.67 -6.15 41.77
N HIS A 62 -5.36 -5.19 41.15
CA HIS A 62 -6.31 -5.46 40.06
C HIS A 62 -5.67 -5.22 38.69
N SER A 63 -5.05 -6.27 38.17
CA SER A 63 -4.78 -6.45 36.75
C SER A 63 -6.08 -6.31 35.95
N ASN A 64 -6.10 -5.49 34.90
CA ASN A 64 -7.27 -5.30 34.04
C ASN A 64 -7.35 -6.43 32.98
N PRO A 65 -8.34 -7.35 33.03
CA PRO A 65 -8.38 -8.51 32.15
C PRO A 65 -9.43 -8.37 31.05
N ASN A 66 -9.00 -8.14 29.80
CA ASN A 66 -9.62 -8.69 28.57
C ASN A 66 -8.90 -8.21 27.30
N ILE A 67 -7.73 -8.80 27.02
CA ILE A 67 -7.16 -8.82 25.66
C ILE A 67 -7.20 -10.26 25.17
N VAL A 68 -8.31 -10.64 24.54
CA VAL A 68 -8.49 -12.00 23.98
C VAL A 68 -7.57 -12.16 22.77
N LYS A 69 -6.71 -13.18 22.82
CA LYS A 69 -5.72 -13.46 21.77
C LYS A 69 -6.37 -14.15 20.56
N SER A 70 -6.84 -13.38 19.58
CA SER A 70 -7.22 -13.93 18.27
C SER A 70 -6.00 -14.06 17.34
N THR A 71 -5.18 -15.08 17.57
CA THR A 71 -4.02 -15.40 16.70
C THR A 71 -4.48 -16.22 15.49
N ARG A 72 -5.15 -15.59 14.52
CA ARG A 72 -5.31 -16.15 13.17
C ARG A 72 -4.43 -15.38 12.18
N VAL A 73 -3.52 -16.10 11.53
CA VAL A 73 -2.68 -15.57 10.45
C VAL A 73 -3.57 -15.36 9.22
N LEU A 74 -3.95 -14.10 8.96
CA LEU A 74 -4.66 -13.75 7.73
C LEU A 74 -3.68 -13.76 6.55
N PRO A 75 -3.98 -14.47 5.44
CA PRO A 75 -3.12 -14.45 4.26
C PRO A 75 -3.10 -13.04 3.65
N TYR A 76 -1.92 -12.43 3.56
CA TYR A 76 -1.76 -11.04 3.10
C TYR A 76 -1.91 -10.93 1.58
N ARG A 77 -3.15 -10.98 1.08
CA ARG A 77 -3.50 -10.79 -0.33
C ARG A 77 -4.32 -9.52 -0.51
N ARG A 78 -3.66 -8.35 -0.55
CA ARG A 78 -4.28 -7.08 -1.02
C ARG A 78 -3.49 -6.46 -2.17
N ARG A 79 -4.11 -6.49 -3.35
CA ARG A 79 -3.79 -5.72 -4.55
C ARG A 79 -4.52 -4.38 -4.43
N ALA A 80 -3.79 -3.25 -4.42
CA ALA A 80 -4.26 -1.89 -4.73
C ALA A 80 -3.10 -0.90 -4.56
N SER A 81 -2.75 -0.15 -5.60
CA SER A 81 -1.75 0.94 -5.57
C SER A 81 -2.37 2.20 -6.15
N ALA A 82 -3.25 2.85 -5.40
CA ALA A 82 -4.02 4.00 -5.87
C ALA A 82 -3.19 5.30 -5.90
N TYR A 83 -2.44 5.53 -6.98
CA TYR A 83 -1.99 6.86 -7.45
C TYR A 83 -1.56 6.80 -8.92
N GLY A 84 -2.31 7.43 -9.83
CA GLY A 84 -1.84 7.77 -11.17
C GLY A 84 -2.32 6.90 -12.33
N GLU A 85 -3.60 6.55 -12.34
CA GLU A 85 -4.34 6.30 -13.60
C GLU A 85 -5.41 7.41 -13.68
N GLU A 86 -5.51 8.05 -14.85
CA GLU A 86 -6.56 9.00 -15.23
C GLU A 86 -7.65 8.19 -15.96
N ASP A 87 -8.89 8.68 -15.96
CA ASP A 87 -10.08 7.85 -16.17
C ASP A 87 -10.13 7.20 -17.58
N ASP A 88 -10.16 5.87 -17.61
CA ASP A 88 -10.55 4.96 -18.71
C ASP A 88 -11.18 3.73 -18.01
N ASP A 89 -12.50 3.76 -17.76
CA ASP A 89 -13.24 2.69 -17.07
C ASP A 89 -13.42 1.45 -17.97
N ASP A 90 -12.52 0.46 -17.83
CA ASP A 90 -12.57 -0.86 -18.50
C ASP A 90 -12.00 -1.95 -17.55
N GLU A 91 -12.69 -2.29 -16.45
CA GLU A 91 -12.48 -3.56 -15.73
C GLU A 91 -13.76 -4.40 -15.88
N GLU A 92 -13.72 -5.36 -16.82
CA GLU A 92 -14.85 -6.21 -17.22
C GLU A 92 -15.48 -6.94 -16.03
N GLY A 93 -16.81 -7.02 -16.04
CA GLY A 93 -17.55 -7.83 -15.09
C GLY A 93 -17.31 -9.33 -15.29
N GLU A 94 -17.63 -10.11 -14.26
CA GLU A 94 -18.03 -11.50 -14.45
C GLU A 94 -19.54 -11.45 -14.73
N ASP A 95 -19.96 -11.87 -15.92
CA ASP A 95 -21.36 -11.75 -16.36
C ASP A 95 -22.26 -12.70 -15.54
N GLU A 96 -23.00 -12.15 -14.57
CA GLU A 96 -24.25 -12.73 -14.10
C GLU A 96 -25.37 -12.10 -14.95
N GLU A 97 -26.05 -12.91 -15.77
CA GLU A 97 -27.14 -12.47 -16.65
C GLU A 97 -28.34 -12.02 -15.79
N GLU A 98 -28.54 -10.70 -15.65
CA GLU A 98 -29.80 -10.13 -15.12
C GLU A 98 -30.82 -10.08 -16.28
N ASP A 99 -31.84 -10.94 -16.25
CA ASP A 99 -32.94 -10.95 -17.22
C ASP A 99 -33.71 -9.61 -17.20
N GLU A 100 -33.66 -8.85 -18.31
CA GLU A 100 -34.51 -7.67 -18.52
C GLU A 100 -35.97 -8.10 -18.82
N GLU A 101 -36.77 -8.38 -17.79
CA GLU A 101 -38.22 -8.46 -17.94
C GLU A 101 -38.82 -7.07 -18.25
N GLU A 102 -39.51 -6.94 -19.40
CA GLU A 102 -40.22 -5.72 -19.81
C GLU A 102 -41.46 -5.45 -18.93
N GLU A 103 -41.28 -5.05 -17.66
CA GLU A 103 -42.40 -4.56 -16.84
C GLU A 103 -42.88 -3.17 -17.31
N THR A 104 -44.06 -3.16 -17.94
CA THR A 104 -44.78 -1.95 -18.35
C THR A 104 -45.09 -1.02 -17.17
N ASP A 105 -44.99 0.29 -17.38
CA ASP A 105 -45.27 1.35 -16.39
C ASP A 105 -46.47 1.07 -15.48
N SER A 106 -46.21 0.93 -14.18
CA SER A 106 -47.19 1.18 -13.13
C SER A 106 -46.56 1.97 -11.97
N GLU A 107 -47.17 3.10 -11.64
CA GLU A 107 -46.61 4.14 -10.79
C GLU A 107 -46.71 3.79 -9.29
N TYR A 108 -45.93 2.79 -8.85
CA TYR A 108 -45.81 2.38 -7.44
C TYR A 108 -44.41 2.64 -6.86
N SER A 109 -44.39 3.28 -5.68
CA SER A 109 -43.18 3.87 -5.08
C SER A 109 -42.04 2.88 -4.88
N SER A 110 -40.81 3.37 -5.10
CA SER A 110 -39.56 2.71 -4.70
C SER A 110 -39.53 2.33 -3.22
N ASP A 111 -40.19 3.12 -2.38
CA ASP A 111 -40.13 2.98 -0.92
C ASP A 111 -40.90 1.73 -0.45
N GLU A 112 -42.03 1.40 -1.08
CA GLU A 112 -42.80 0.20 -0.76
C GLU A 112 -42.05 -1.07 -1.16
N ARG A 113 -41.39 -1.07 -2.33
CA ARG A 113 -40.50 -2.17 -2.75
C ARG A 113 -39.35 -2.36 -1.76
N ASN A 114 -38.70 -1.29 -1.33
CA ASN A 114 -37.58 -1.32 -0.39
C ASN A 114 -38.01 -1.76 1.03
N ALA A 115 -39.17 -1.31 1.50
CA ALA A 115 -39.75 -1.74 2.78
C ALA A 115 -40.16 -3.22 2.76
N LYS A 116 -40.76 -3.70 1.66
CA LYS A 116 -41.13 -5.12 1.46
C LYS A 116 -39.89 -6.02 1.44
N ALA A 117 -38.83 -5.63 0.73
CA ALA A 117 -37.55 -6.34 0.71
C ALA A 117 -36.90 -6.38 2.11
N SER A 118 -36.80 -5.23 2.80
CA SER A 118 -36.25 -5.14 4.15
C SER A 118 -36.97 -6.05 5.13
N LYS A 119 -38.31 -6.10 5.07
CA LYS A 119 -39.14 -6.97 5.92
C LYS A 119 -38.88 -8.47 5.72
N ILE A 120 -38.59 -8.90 4.49
CA ILE A 120 -38.24 -10.30 4.17
C ILE A 120 -36.83 -10.64 4.70
N THR A 121 -35.86 -9.75 4.51
CA THR A 121 -34.50 -9.90 5.05
C THR A 121 -34.50 -9.99 6.59
N LEU A 122 -35.31 -9.19 7.26
CA LEU A 122 -35.44 -9.23 8.73
C LEU A 122 -36.03 -10.55 9.24
N SER A 123 -36.93 -11.20 8.51
CA SER A 123 -37.39 -12.56 8.88
C SER A 123 -36.31 -13.62 8.75
N LYS A 124 -35.48 -13.58 7.70
CA LYS A 124 -34.38 -14.55 7.52
C LYS A 124 -33.31 -14.41 8.61
N LEU A 125 -32.90 -13.17 8.92
CA LEU A 125 -31.91 -12.91 9.97
C LEU A 125 -32.33 -13.43 11.35
N ARG A 126 -33.63 -13.50 11.64
CA ARG A 126 -34.20 -14.08 12.87
C ARG A 126 -34.16 -15.61 12.91
N ASP A 127 -34.24 -16.23 11.74
CA ASP A 127 -34.43 -17.68 11.60
C ASP A 127 -33.09 -18.40 11.35
N GLU A 128 -32.07 -17.67 10.85
CA GLU A 128 -30.68 -18.15 10.70
C GLU A 128 -29.75 -17.75 11.85
N LEU A 129 -30.01 -16.64 12.56
CA LEU A 129 -29.25 -16.17 13.71
C LEU A 129 -30.18 -15.93 14.91
N ASP A 130 -29.66 -16.09 16.13
CA ASP A 130 -30.35 -15.73 17.39
C ASP A 130 -30.40 -14.19 17.56
N PHE A 131 -31.15 -13.55 16.66
CA PHE A 131 -31.10 -12.11 16.41
C PHE A 131 -32.30 -11.41 17.05
N ASP A 132 -32.01 -10.58 18.05
CA ASP A 132 -33.05 -9.90 18.81
C ASP A 132 -33.83 -8.91 17.94
N VAL A 133 -35.16 -9.00 17.96
CA VAL A 133 -36.07 -8.10 17.22
C VAL A 133 -35.84 -6.62 17.59
N ARG A 134 -35.33 -6.34 18.80
CA ARG A 134 -34.96 -4.98 19.24
C ARG A 134 -33.83 -4.36 18.40
N TRP A 135 -33.05 -5.15 17.67
CA TRP A 135 -31.96 -4.69 16.81
C TRP A 135 -32.43 -4.39 15.36
N PHE A 136 -33.66 -4.79 14.99
CA PHE A 136 -34.18 -4.61 13.63
C PHE A 136 -34.25 -3.15 13.16
N PRO A 137 -34.68 -2.16 13.98
CA PRO A 137 -34.68 -0.75 13.57
C PRO A 137 -33.27 -0.21 13.26
N LEU A 138 -32.22 -0.81 13.83
CA LEU A 138 -30.84 -0.48 13.47
C LEU A 138 -30.44 -1.12 12.13
N ILE A 139 -30.82 -2.36 11.84
CA ILE A 139 -30.60 -2.98 10.52
C ILE A 139 -31.30 -2.17 9.42
N GLU A 140 -32.56 -1.77 9.64
CA GLU A 140 -33.35 -0.96 8.71
C GLU A 140 -32.69 0.41 8.47
N TYR A 141 -32.19 1.09 9.51
CA TYR A 141 -31.40 2.30 9.32
C TYR A 141 -30.08 2.04 8.58
N LEU A 142 -29.39 0.93 8.87
CA LEU A 142 -28.13 0.58 8.20
C LEU A 142 -28.32 0.21 6.71
N SER A 143 -29.48 -0.34 6.33
CA SER A 143 -29.77 -0.71 4.93
C SER A 143 -29.77 0.50 4.00
N THR A 144 -30.12 1.70 4.51
CA THR A 144 -30.05 2.97 3.76
C THR A 144 -28.66 3.29 3.20
N PHE A 145 -27.59 2.79 3.82
CA PHE A 145 -26.21 2.90 3.32
C PHE A 145 -25.83 1.80 2.31
N GLY A 146 -26.80 1.03 1.82
CA GLY A 146 -26.62 -0.10 0.91
C GLY A 146 -26.02 -1.35 1.58
N ILE A 147 -26.21 -1.51 2.90
CA ILE A 147 -25.88 -2.73 3.64
C ILE A 147 -26.96 -3.78 3.34
N LYS A 148 -26.54 -5.02 3.08
CA LYS A 148 -27.40 -6.15 2.72
C LYS A 148 -27.38 -7.19 3.85
N GLU A 149 -28.27 -8.17 3.80
CA GLU A 149 -28.37 -9.29 4.75
C GLU A 149 -27.02 -9.97 5.06
N SER A 150 -26.29 -10.40 4.01
CA SER A 150 -24.95 -10.98 4.12
C SER A 150 -23.90 -10.05 4.75
N HIS A 151 -24.07 -8.74 4.59
CA HIS A 151 -23.23 -7.74 5.26
C HIS A 151 -23.54 -7.64 6.77
N ILE A 152 -24.80 -7.81 7.19
CA ILE A 152 -25.19 -7.88 8.61
C ILE A 152 -24.64 -9.16 9.25
N ILE A 153 -24.81 -10.32 8.60
CA ILE A 153 -24.24 -11.61 9.07
C ILE A 153 -22.72 -11.46 9.26
N SER A 154 -22.02 -10.95 8.25
CA SER A 154 -20.56 -10.71 8.34
C SER A 154 -20.15 -9.72 9.43
N ILE A 155 -21.01 -8.75 9.81
CA ILE A 155 -20.75 -7.85 10.93
C ILE A 155 -21.00 -8.56 12.27
N TYR A 156 -22.09 -9.32 12.38
CA TYR A 156 -22.46 -10.10 13.55
C TYR A 156 -21.36 -11.11 13.94
N GLU A 157 -20.91 -11.92 13.00
CA GLU A 157 -19.83 -12.91 13.20
C GLU A 157 -18.52 -12.30 13.72
N ARG A 158 -18.23 -11.05 13.36
CA ARG A 158 -16.95 -10.39 13.65
C ARG A 158 -16.99 -9.46 14.86
N HIS A 159 -18.11 -8.77 15.07
CA HIS A 159 -18.29 -7.80 16.17
C HIS A 159 -19.77 -7.47 16.41
N MET A 160 -20.54 -8.49 16.83
CA MET A 160 -21.96 -8.37 17.21
C MET A 160 -22.33 -7.16 18.12
N PRO A 161 -21.54 -6.70 19.11
CA PRO A 161 -21.94 -5.60 20.00
C PRO A 161 -22.36 -4.29 19.32
N CYS A 162 -21.79 -3.98 18.14
CA CYS A 162 -22.18 -2.77 17.40
C CYS A 162 -23.64 -2.79 16.90
N LEU A 163 -24.26 -3.97 16.80
CA LEU A 163 -25.65 -4.16 16.37
C LEU A 163 -26.65 -4.05 17.54
N GLN A 164 -26.17 -3.97 18.79
CA GLN A 164 -27.01 -3.94 19.99
C GLN A 164 -27.45 -2.53 20.43
N MET A 165 -26.95 -1.48 19.77
CA MET A 165 -27.23 -0.10 20.15
C MET A 165 -28.55 0.44 19.57
N ASN A 166 -29.05 1.52 20.17
CA ASN A 166 -30.21 2.23 19.65
C ASN A 166 -29.89 3.00 18.36
N VAL A 167 -30.92 3.18 17.52
CA VAL A 167 -30.80 3.86 16.21
C VAL A 167 -30.33 5.30 16.32
N ALA A 168 -30.77 6.05 17.34
CA ALA A 168 -30.43 7.47 17.48
C ALA A 168 -28.92 7.66 17.71
N SER A 169 -28.30 6.85 18.58
CA SER A 169 -26.86 6.89 18.80
C SER A 169 -26.03 6.31 17.65
N ALA A 170 -26.59 5.41 16.83
CA ALA A 170 -25.95 5.01 15.57
C ALA A 170 -25.98 6.15 14.54
N LYS A 171 -27.15 6.80 14.41
CA LYS A 171 -27.39 7.94 13.53
C LYS A 171 -26.50 9.13 13.86
N GLU A 172 -26.46 9.56 15.13
CA GLU A 172 -25.59 10.62 15.66
C GLU A 172 -24.12 10.46 15.18
N ARG A 173 -23.58 9.24 15.28
CA ARG A 173 -22.20 8.92 14.91
C ARG A 173 -21.99 8.93 13.40
N LEU A 174 -22.92 8.36 12.63
CA LEU A 174 -22.81 8.32 11.16
C LEU A 174 -23.01 9.72 10.55
N GLU A 175 -23.92 10.53 11.09
CA GLU A 175 -24.10 11.94 10.72
C GLU A 175 -22.86 12.78 11.07
N TYR A 176 -22.23 12.55 12.23
CA TYR A 176 -20.94 13.18 12.55
C TYR A 176 -19.82 12.78 11.58
N LEU A 177 -19.70 11.49 11.22
CA LEU A 177 -18.71 11.05 10.24
C LEU A 177 -18.94 11.71 8.87
N MET A 178 -20.20 11.85 8.45
CA MET A 178 -20.54 12.53 7.19
C MET A 178 -20.26 14.04 7.23
N SER A 179 -20.49 14.72 8.37
CA SER A 179 -20.20 16.15 8.50
C SER A 179 -18.71 16.48 8.45
N VAL A 180 -17.83 15.56 8.87
CA VAL A 180 -16.36 15.65 8.66
C VAL A 180 -15.89 15.09 7.30
N GLY A 181 -16.82 14.96 6.33
CA GLY A 181 -16.52 14.70 4.93
C GLY A 181 -16.43 13.23 4.52
N VAL A 182 -16.85 12.27 5.36
CA VAL A 182 -17.05 10.88 4.90
C VAL A 182 -18.24 10.84 3.94
N LYS A 183 -18.07 10.23 2.77
CA LYS A 183 -19.16 10.15 1.78
C LYS A 183 -20.18 9.09 2.19
N HIS A 184 -21.48 9.33 1.97
CA HIS A 184 -22.55 8.38 2.26
C HIS A 184 -22.26 6.95 1.71
N ARG A 185 -21.83 6.87 0.44
CA ARG A 185 -21.42 5.63 -0.24
C ARG A 185 -20.23 4.89 0.40
N ASP A 186 -19.47 5.58 1.24
CA ASP A 186 -18.28 5.06 1.92
C ASP A 186 -18.59 4.54 3.34
N ILE A 187 -19.79 4.79 3.88
CA ILE A 187 -20.22 4.31 5.20
C ILE A 187 -20.25 2.77 5.23
N ARG A 188 -20.85 2.12 4.21
CA ARG A 188 -20.86 0.65 4.07
C ARG A 188 -19.47 0.02 4.19
N LYS A 189 -18.49 0.55 3.44
CA LYS A 189 -17.12 0.01 3.43
C LYS A 189 -16.31 0.38 4.69
N ILE A 190 -16.73 1.40 5.45
CA ILE A 190 -16.21 1.69 6.79
C ILE A 190 -16.73 0.65 7.78
N LEU A 191 -18.05 0.47 7.86
CA LEU A 191 -18.68 -0.47 8.80
C LEU A 191 -18.24 -1.92 8.54
N LEU A 192 -18.19 -2.35 7.28
CA LEU A 192 -17.65 -3.67 6.90
C LEU A 192 -16.17 -3.87 7.23
N ARG A 193 -15.40 -2.81 7.48
CA ARG A 193 -13.98 -2.89 7.86
C ARG A 193 -13.75 -2.70 9.36
N GLN A 194 -14.62 -1.94 10.04
CA GLN A 194 -14.46 -1.61 11.45
C GLN A 194 -15.85 -1.35 12.09
N PRO A 195 -16.63 -2.40 12.42
CA PRO A 195 -17.99 -2.22 12.94
C PRO A 195 -18.03 -1.44 14.27
N GLN A 196 -17.04 -1.68 15.14
CA GLN A 196 -16.87 -1.00 16.44
C GLN A 196 -16.74 0.53 16.36
N ILE A 197 -16.60 1.13 15.16
CA ILE A 197 -16.67 2.58 15.00
C ILE A 197 -18.01 3.14 15.50
N LEU A 198 -19.07 2.33 15.46
CA LEU A 198 -20.38 2.66 16.00
C LEU A 198 -20.44 2.62 17.54
N GLU A 199 -19.46 2.06 18.26
CA GLU A 199 -19.45 2.14 19.74
C GLU A 199 -18.85 3.46 20.25
N TYR A 200 -17.91 4.05 19.49
CA TYR A 200 -17.23 5.29 19.86
C TYR A 200 -18.18 6.50 19.92
N THR A 201 -18.15 7.24 21.02
CA THR A 201 -18.98 8.45 21.18
C THR A 201 -18.41 9.65 20.41
N VAL A 202 -19.30 10.54 19.95
CA VAL A 202 -18.90 11.72 19.16
C VAL A 202 -17.94 12.61 19.95
N GLU A 203 -18.31 13.04 21.15
CA GLU A 203 -17.50 13.97 21.96
C GLU A 203 -16.17 13.37 22.42
N ASN A 204 -16.22 12.21 23.10
CA ASN A 204 -15.05 11.68 23.82
C ASN A 204 -14.12 10.81 22.96
N ASN A 205 -14.47 10.52 21.71
CA ASN A 205 -13.60 9.78 20.80
C ASN A 205 -13.57 10.39 19.39
N LEU A 206 -14.70 10.48 18.68
CA LEU A 206 -14.65 10.80 17.24
C LEU A 206 -14.09 12.22 16.99
N LYS A 207 -14.57 13.22 17.74
CA LYS A 207 -14.03 14.59 17.70
C LYS A 207 -12.58 14.67 18.13
N VAL A 208 -12.15 13.90 19.14
CA VAL A 208 -10.77 13.88 19.63
C VAL A 208 -9.79 13.40 18.56
N HIS A 209 -10.19 12.42 17.75
CA HIS A 209 -9.39 11.92 16.62
C HIS A 209 -9.39 12.86 15.42
N VAL A 210 -10.51 13.54 15.16
CA VAL A 210 -10.60 14.57 14.11
C VAL A 210 -9.70 15.77 14.46
N ALA A 211 -9.81 16.31 15.68
CA ALA A 211 -8.93 17.36 16.21
C ALA A 211 -7.44 16.93 16.24
N PHE A 212 -7.16 15.64 16.47
CA PHE A 212 -5.80 15.11 16.32
C PHE A 212 -5.31 15.23 14.87
N LEU A 213 -6.10 14.85 13.86
CA LEU A 213 -5.71 14.98 12.44
C LEU A 213 -5.51 16.46 12.05
N GLU A 214 -6.41 17.35 12.46
CA GLU A 214 -6.29 18.80 12.29
C GLU A 214 -4.96 19.33 12.89
N SER A 215 -4.59 18.86 14.09
CA SER A 215 -3.33 19.24 14.77
C SER A 215 -2.05 18.80 14.01
N LEU A 216 -2.16 17.88 13.05
CA LEU A 216 -1.07 17.51 12.15
C LEU A 216 -0.99 18.40 10.90
N GLY A 217 -1.91 19.34 10.74
CA GLY A 217 -2.07 20.17 9.55
C GLY A 217 -2.80 19.45 8.40
N VAL A 218 -3.69 18.50 8.70
CA VAL A 218 -4.57 17.88 7.71
C VAL A 218 -5.70 18.85 7.37
N PRO A 219 -5.94 19.21 6.10
CA PRO A 219 -7.10 20.02 5.71
C PRO A 219 -8.41 19.23 5.86
N ASP A 220 -9.48 19.89 6.27
CA ASP A 220 -10.82 19.33 6.54
C ASP A 220 -11.32 18.47 5.37
N SER A 221 -11.13 18.96 4.13
CA SER A 221 -11.46 18.28 2.87
C SER A 221 -10.71 16.96 2.62
N ARG A 222 -9.78 16.57 3.51
CA ARG A 222 -9.04 15.31 3.51
C ARG A 222 -9.32 14.43 4.73
N ILE A 223 -9.99 14.94 5.77
CA ILE A 223 -10.27 14.19 7.02
C ILE A 223 -11.16 12.98 6.72
N GLY A 224 -12.30 13.18 6.05
CA GLY A 224 -13.18 12.09 5.63
C GLY A 224 -12.51 11.03 4.75
N HIS A 225 -11.54 11.40 3.91
CA HIS A 225 -10.73 10.45 3.14
C HIS A 225 -9.79 9.61 4.03
N ILE A 226 -9.12 10.24 5.00
CA ILE A 226 -8.25 9.54 5.97
C ILE A 226 -9.06 8.55 6.80
N ILE A 227 -10.22 8.97 7.33
CA ILE A 227 -11.18 8.12 8.05
C ILE A 227 -11.60 6.93 7.17
N THR A 228 -12.03 7.20 5.94
CA THR A 228 -12.46 6.17 4.98
C THR A 228 -11.36 5.16 4.66
N ALA A 229 -10.11 5.63 4.56
CA ALA A 229 -8.95 4.78 4.30
C ALA A 229 -8.52 3.96 5.53
N ALA A 230 -8.61 4.50 6.74
CA ALA A 230 -8.17 3.88 7.99
C ALA A 230 -9.19 4.07 9.14
N PRO A 231 -10.39 3.47 9.08
CA PRO A 231 -11.43 3.65 10.10
C PRO A 231 -11.06 3.03 11.46
N SER A 232 -10.03 2.17 11.49
CA SER A 232 -9.42 1.66 12.72
C SER A 232 -8.69 2.73 13.54
N LEU A 233 -8.51 3.96 13.02
CA LEU A 233 -7.84 5.08 13.70
C LEU A 233 -8.45 5.36 15.08
N PHE A 234 -9.79 5.38 15.18
CA PHE A 234 -10.55 5.66 16.40
C PHE A 234 -10.35 4.63 17.53
N SER A 235 -9.73 3.49 17.20
CA SER A 235 -9.43 2.38 18.13
C SER A 235 -8.10 2.53 18.88
N TYR A 236 -7.32 3.58 18.60
CA TYR A 236 -5.99 3.81 19.15
C TYR A 236 -6.01 5.03 20.06
N ASN A 237 -5.22 5.03 21.14
CA ASN A 237 -5.19 6.20 22.02
C ASN A 237 -4.36 7.33 21.38
N VAL A 238 -4.93 8.54 21.33
CA VAL A 238 -4.26 9.72 20.73
C VAL A 238 -2.92 10.03 21.41
N GLU A 239 -2.87 10.03 22.74
CA GLU A 239 -1.67 10.36 23.52
C GLU A 239 -0.67 9.20 23.59
N GLN A 240 -1.16 7.97 23.79
CA GLN A 240 -0.34 6.79 24.08
C GLN A 240 0.03 5.97 22.83
N SER A 241 -0.57 6.26 21.66
CA SER A 241 -0.28 5.54 20.41
C SER A 241 -0.05 6.48 19.25
N LEU A 242 -1.01 7.34 18.90
CA LEU A 242 -0.97 8.10 17.65
C LEU A 242 0.09 9.22 17.67
N LYS A 243 0.17 10.01 18.74
CA LYS A 243 1.24 11.01 18.94
C LYS A 243 2.65 10.37 18.98
N PRO A 244 2.89 9.24 19.68
CA PRO A 244 4.14 8.47 19.57
C PRO A 244 4.49 8.04 18.14
N THR A 245 3.53 7.60 17.32
CA THR A 245 3.77 7.28 15.90
C THR A 245 4.23 8.51 15.11
N ILE A 246 3.59 9.66 15.30
CA ILE A 246 4.01 10.93 14.67
C ILE A 246 5.40 11.36 15.16
N ARG A 247 5.68 11.23 16.46
CA ARG A 247 6.99 11.54 17.04
C ARG A 247 8.09 10.68 16.39
N TYR A 248 7.87 9.38 16.27
CA TYR A 248 8.79 8.45 15.61
C TYR A 248 9.04 8.81 14.13
N LEU A 249 8.00 9.21 13.39
CA LEU A 249 8.15 9.70 12.02
C LEU A 249 9.05 10.95 11.94
N VAL A 250 8.94 11.87 12.91
CA VAL A 250 9.72 13.11 12.92
C VAL A 250 11.17 12.88 13.37
N GLU A 251 11.38 12.18 14.48
CA GLU A 251 12.67 12.10 15.18
C GLU A 251 13.54 10.93 14.66
N GLU A 252 12.97 9.74 14.53
CA GLU A 252 13.70 8.54 14.09
C GLU A 252 13.78 8.45 12.57
N VAL A 253 12.64 8.56 11.87
CA VAL A 253 12.62 8.46 10.40
C VAL A 253 13.17 9.74 9.76
N GLY A 254 12.96 10.92 10.36
CA GLY A 254 13.44 12.20 9.85
C GLY A 254 12.45 12.96 8.95
N ILE A 255 11.15 12.67 9.04
CA ILE A 255 10.10 13.41 8.34
C ILE A 255 9.94 14.80 8.98
N ARG A 256 10.20 15.86 8.21
CA ARG A 256 10.03 17.24 8.71
C ARG A 256 8.57 17.47 9.10
N ARG A 257 8.30 18.21 10.18
CA ARG A 257 6.94 18.43 10.71
C ARG A 257 5.95 18.96 9.65
N SER A 258 6.39 19.85 8.75
CA SER A 258 5.60 20.36 7.63
C SER A 258 5.29 19.35 6.52
N ASP A 259 6.01 18.23 6.44
CA ASP A 259 5.72 17.12 5.51
C ASP A 259 4.81 16.03 6.15
N VAL A 260 4.52 16.08 7.46
CA VAL A 260 3.75 15.05 8.19
C VAL A 260 2.31 14.93 7.69
N SER A 261 1.58 16.05 7.56
CA SER A 261 0.22 16.06 6.98
C SER A 261 0.16 15.33 5.65
N LYS A 262 1.15 15.57 4.78
CA LYS A 262 1.25 14.92 3.47
C LYS A 262 1.52 13.42 3.58
N VAL A 263 2.40 13.00 4.50
CA VAL A 263 2.67 11.57 4.77
C VAL A 263 1.41 10.85 5.27
N VAL A 264 0.65 11.46 6.17
CA VAL A 264 -0.61 10.88 6.68
C VAL A 264 -1.68 10.82 5.58
N GLN A 265 -1.84 11.88 4.77
CA GLN A 265 -2.77 11.87 3.64
C GLN A 265 -2.42 10.81 2.58
N LEU A 266 -1.13 10.61 2.28
CA LEU A 266 -0.65 9.62 1.32
C LEU A 266 -0.78 8.17 1.83
N SER A 267 -0.73 7.96 3.14
CA SER A 267 -0.79 6.63 3.75
C SER A 267 -1.45 6.65 5.14
N PRO A 268 -2.79 6.78 5.24
CA PRO A 268 -3.51 6.83 6.52
C PRO A 268 -3.24 5.63 7.45
N GLN A 269 -2.94 4.47 6.84
CA GLN A 269 -2.57 3.23 7.52
C GLN A 269 -1.27 3.33 8.35
N ILE A 270 -0.46 4.37 8.15
CA ILE A 270 0.79 4.60 8.90
C ILE A 270 0.53 4.89 10.39
N LEU A 271 -0.65 5.44 10.73
CA LEU A 271 -1.03 5.83 12.09
C LEU A 271 -1.41 4.62 12.97
N VAL A 272 -1.95 3.57 12.36
CA VAL A 272 -2.54 2.40 13.03
C VAL A 272 -1.65 1.16 13.00
N GLN A 273 -0.46 1.24 12.41
CA GLN A 273 0.52 0.16 12.47
C GLN A 273 1.27 0.15 13.80
N ARG A 274 1.53 -1.05 14.31
CA ARG A 274 2.44 -1.25 15.44
C ARG A 274 3.86 -0.91 15.00
N ILE A 275 4.47 0.05 15.69
CA ILE A 275 5.82 0.54 15.39
C ILE A 275 6.88 -0.55 15.60
N GLU A 276 6.59 -1.54 16.47
CA GLU A 276 7.38 -2.71 16.88
C GLU A 276 8.48 -3.11 15.89
N ASN A 277 9.67 -2.51 16.08
CA ASN A 277 10.96 -2.73 15.41
C ASN A 277 11.04 -2.62 13.88
N SER A 278 9.91 -2.60 13.15
CA SER A 278 9.91 -2.97 11.74
C SER A 278 10.33 -1.85 10.77
N TRP A 279 10.11 -0.57 11.10
CA TRP A 279 10.46 0.54 10.20
C TRP A 279 11.98 0.75 10.13
N ASN A 280 12.68 0.82 11.28
CA ASN A 280 14.14 0.95 11.32
C ASN A 280 14.87 -0.20 10.61
N LEU A 281 14.34 -1.43 10.61
CA LEU A 281 14.90 -2.53 9.81
C LEU A 281 14.93 -2.21 8.31
N ARG A 282 13.87 -1.60 7.77
CA ARG A 282 13.78 -1.22 6.35
C ARG A 282 14.68 -0.04 6.00
N LEU A 283 14.80 0.95 6.89
CA LEU A 283 15.72 2.09 6.70
C LEU A 283 17.18 1.62 6.71
N ASN A 284 17.53 0.77 7.70
CA ASN A 284 18.86 0.18 7.83
C ASN A 284 19.19 -0.77 6.67
N PHE A 285 18.21 -1.53 6.17
CA PHE A 285 18.36 -2.35 4.98
C PHE A 285 18.67 -1.48 3.75
N LEU A 286 17.87 -0.46 3.44
CA LEU A 286 18.14 0.44 2.30
C LEU A 286 19.50 1.15 2.42
N SER A 287 19.88 1.56 3.63
CA SER A 287 21.18 2.17 3.91
C SER A 287 22.34 1.20 3.65
N LYS A 288 22.30 -0.02 4.20
CA LYS A 288 23.38 -1.02 4.07
C LYS A 288 23.44 -1.69 2.70
N GLU A 289 22.29 -2.08 2.15
CA GLU A 289 22.18 -2.87 0.92
C GLU A 289 22.46 -2.04 -0.34
N LEU A 290 22.13 -0.75 -0.32
CA LEU A 290 22.29 0.15 -1.48
C LEU A 290 23.30 1.29 -1.25
N GLY A 291 23.80 1.49 -0.02
CA GLY A 291 24.55 2.69 0.34
C GLY A 291 23.66 3.95 0.32
N ALA A 292 22.35 3.82 0.54
CA ALA A 292 21.40 4.93 0.39
C ALA A 292 21.57 6.00 1.49
N PRO A 293 21.86 7.27 1.16
CA PRO A 293 21.95 8.35 2.15
C PRO A 293 20.62 8.57 2.88
N ARG A 294 20.68 8.99 4.17
CA ARG A 294 19.47 9.20 5.00
C ARG A 294 18.46 10.12 4.31
N ASP A 295 18.89 11.24 3.73
CA ASP A 295 18.03 12.20 3.02
C ASP A 295 17.32 11.58 1.79
N SER A 296 17.97 10.65 1.09
CA SER A 296 17.37 9.89 -0.01
C SER A 296 16.27 8.98 0.53
N ILE A 297 16.51 8.28 1.63
CA ILE A 297 15.52 7.40 2.29
C ILE A 297 14.34 8.23 2.84
N VAL A 298 14.59 9.36 3.51
CA VAL A 298 13.56 10.32 3.96
C VAL A 298 12.70 10.79 2.77
N LYS A 299 13.35 11.10 1.64
CA LYS A 299 12.68 11.54 0.40
C LYS A 299 11.87 10.41 -0.27
N MET A 300 12.27 9.14 -0.12
CA MET A 300 11.49 7.98 -0.52
C MET A 300 10.24 7.83 0.36
N VAL A 301 10.39 7.76 1.68
CA VAL A 301 9.28 7.61 2.63
C VAL A 301 8.27 8.74 2.49
N ARG A 302 8.73 10.00 2.37
CA ARG A 302 7.84 11.15 2.17
C ARG A 302 7.01 11.07 0.88
N LYS A 303 7.55 10.48 -0.18
CA LYS A 303 6.85 10.31 -1.47
C LYS A 303 5.91 9.11 -1.47
N HIS A 304 6.23 8.08 -0.69
CA HIS A 304 5.59 6.77 -0.75
C HIS A 304 5.69 6.09 0.63
N PRO A 305 4.90 6.52 1.63
CA PRO A 305 5.11 6.05 3.00
C PRO A 305 4.84 4.56 3.19
N GLN A 306 4.08 3.94 2.28
CA GLN A 306 3.86 2.49 2.17
C GLN A 306 5.17 1.70 2.04
N LEU A 307 6.30 2.33 1.67
CA LEU A 307 7.64 1.76 1.77
C LEU A 307 7.93 1.16 3.16
N LEU A 308 7.45 1.81 4.23
CA LEU A 308 7.61 1.34 5.60
C LEU A 308 6.79 0.08 5.92
N HIS A 309 5.90 -0.34 5.03
CA HIS A 309 5.02 -1.49 5.25
C HIS A 309 5.51 -2.77 4.52
N TYR A 310 6.31 -2.63 3.45
CA TYR A 310 6.68 -3.76 2.57
C TYR A 310 7.55 -4.82 3.26
N SER A 311 7.42 -6.09 2.88
CA SER A 311 8.40 -7.11 3.26
C SER A 311 9.78 -6.73 2.71
N ILE A 312 10.86 -7.04 3.43
CA ILE A 312 12.21 -6.90 2.88
C ILE A 312 12.43 -8.01 1.84
N GLU A 313 12.20 -9.27 2.23
CA GLU A 313 12.47 -10.46 1.40
C GLU A 313 11.53 -10.60 0.19
N ASP A 314 10.23 -10.35 0.36
CA ASP A 314 9.22 -10.52 -0.72
C ASP A 314 8.91 -9.20 -1.44
N GLY A 315 9.19 -8.08 -0.79
CA GLY A 315 8.88 -6.72 -1.24
C GLY A 315 10.09 -6.05 -1.87
N ILE A 316 11.00 -5.54 -1.03
CA ILE A 316 12.04 -4.60 -1.46
C ILE A 316 13.19 -5.30 -2.18
N LEU A 317 13.74 -6.38 -1.60
CA LEU A 317 14.93 -7.08 -2.11
C LEU A 317 14.73 -7.66 -3.53
N PRO A 318 13.57 -8.26 -3.90
CA PRO A 318 13.37 -8.78 -5.26
C PRO A 318 13.38 -7.69 -6.34
N ARG A 319 12.86 -6.49 -6.05
CA ARG A 319 12.95 -5.35 -6.99
C ARG A 319 14.39 -4.84 -7.09
N ILE A 320 15.12 -4.75 -5.99
CA ILE A 320 16.55 -4.39 -6.00
C ILE A 320 17.34 -5.40 -6.85
N ASN A 321 17.16 -6.70 -6.63
CA ASN A 321 17.88 -7.75 -7.34
C ASN A 321 17.51 -7.81 -8.82
N PHE A 322 16.25 -7.54 -9.19
CA PHE A 322 15.87 -7.36 -10.59
C PHE A 322 16.61 -6.16 -11.23
N LEU A 323 16.62 -4.99 -10.59
CA LEU A 323 17.32 -3.81 -11.10
C LEU A 323 18.84 -4.05 -11.23
N ARG A 324 19.43 -4.85 -10.34
CA ARG A 324 20.82 -5.35 -10.47
C ARG A 324 21.01 -6.31 -11.64
N SER A 325 20.09 -7.26 -11.85
CA SER A 325 20.18 -8.23 -12.96
C SER A 325 20.12 -7.59 -14.35
N ILE A 326 19.49 -6.42 -14.47
CA ILE A 326 19.50 -5.60 -15.69
C ILE A 326 20.71 -4.62 -15.73
N GLY A 327 21.69 -4.77 -14.84
CA GLY A 327 22.96 -4.04 -14.87
C GLY A 327 22.97 -2.67 -14.18
N MET A 328 21.94 -2.29 -13.41
CA MET A 328 22.01 -1.05 -12.60
C MET A 328 22.89 -1.23 -11.37
N ARG A 329 23.79 -0.29 -11.11
CA ARG A 329 24.59 -0.26 -9.88
C ARG A 329 23.74 0.27 -8.71
N ASN A 330 24.10 -0.06 -7.48
CA ASN A 330 23.39 0.41 -6.28
C ASN A 330 23.16 1.94 -6.27
N SER A 331 24.14 2.75 -6.67
CA SER A 331 24.02 4.23 -6.74
C SER A 331 23.09 4.75 -7.84
N GLU A 332 22.74 3.92 -8.83
CA GLU A 332 21.71 4.19 -9.85
C GLU A 332 20.34 3.70 -9.37
N ILE A 333 20.28 2.57 -8.67
CA ILE A 333 19.07 2.09 -8.00
C ILE A 333 18.58 3.10 -6.96
N VAL A 334 19.48 3.70 -6.16
CA VAL A 334 19.11 4.78 -5.22
C VAL A 334 18.49 5.98 -5.95
N LYS A 335 18.99 6.35 -7.15
CA LYS A 335 18.40 7.44 -7.96
C LYS A 335 17.02 7.07 -8.50
N VAL A 336 16.83 5.84 -8.98
CA VAL A 336 15.52 5.30 -9.38
C VAL A 336 14.55 5.35 -8.22
N LEU A 337 14.89 4.78 -7.06
CA LEU A 337 13.99 4.73 -5.90
C LEU A 337 13.71 6.11 -5.29
N THR A 338 14.64 7.05 -5.33
CA THR A 338 14.45 8.44 -4.81
C THR A 338 13.60 9.31 -5.75
N SER A 339 13.56 8.97 -7.05
CA SER A 339 12.74 9.66 -8.05
C SER A 339 11.35 9.03 -8.17
N LEU A 340 11.26 7.70 -8.27
CA LEU A 340 10.02 6.92 -8.39
C LEU A 340 10.06 5.73 -7.41
N THR A 341 9.74 5.98 -6.14
CA THR A 341 9.73 4.97 -5.07
C THR A 341 8.67 3.88 -5.31
N GLN A 342 7.63 4.24 -6.06
CA GLN A 342 6.55 3.37 -6.52
C GLN A 342 7.03 2.15 -7.32
N VAL A 343 8.26 2.14 -7.86
CA VAL A 343 8.88 0.93 -8.46
C VAL A 343 8.83 -0.27 -7.49
N LEU A 344 8.87 -0.05 -6.18
CA LEU A 344 8.78 -1.11 -5.17
C LEU A 344 7.37 -1.68 -4.97
N SER A 345 6.31 -0.99 -5.42
CA SER A 345 4.93 -1.53 -5.40
C SER A 345 4.64 -2.44 -6.60
N LEU A 346 5.33 -2.20 -7.73
CA LEU A 346 5.04 -2.87 -9.00
C LEU A 346 5.34 -4.37 -8.96
N SER A 347 4.57 -5.13 -9.74
CA SER A 347 4.83 -6.56 -9.99
C SER A 347 6.10 -6.75 -10.81
N LEU A 348 6.91 -7.76 -10.47
CA LEU A 348 8.08 -8.13 -11.26
C LEU A 348 7.65 -8.72 -12.59
N GLU A 349 7.00 -9.88 -12.57
CA GLU A 349 6.57 -10.58 -13.78
C GLU A 349 5.47 -9.83 -14.54
N GLY A 350 4.54 -9.19 -13.82
CA GLY A 350 3.38 -8.51 -14.41
C GLY A 350 3.59 -7.03 -14.75
N ASN A 351 4.78 -6.46 -14.56
CA ASN A 351 5.02 -5.05 -14.92
C ASN A 351 6.49 -4.75 -15.23
N LEU A 352 7.39 -4.92 -14.26
CA LEU A 352 8.78 -4.45 -14.38
C LEU A 352 9.59 -5.22 -15.42
N LYS A 353 9.48 -6.55 -15.46
CA LYS A 353 10.14 -7.39 -16.46
C LYS A 353 9.61 -7.14 -17.89
N PRO A 354 8.28 -7.22 -18.18
CA PRO A 354 7.75 -6.90 -19.51
C PRO A 354 8.13 -5.50 -19.99
N LYS A 355 8.05 -4.50 -19.11
CA LYS A 355 8.36 -3.10 -19.44
C LYS A 355 9.85 -2.90 -19.70
N TYR A 356 10.73 -3.58 -18.96
CA TYR A 356 12.17 -3.63 -19.27
C TYR A 356 12.43 -4.27 -20.64
N LEU A 357 11.90 -5.48 -20.88
CA LEU A 357 12.10 -6.21 -22.15
C LEU A 357 11.65 -5.36 -23.35
N TYR A 358 10.51 -4.67 -23.22
CA TYR A 358 10.02 -3.76 -24.26
C TYR A 358 10.95 -2.54 -24.43
N LEU A 359 11.19 -1.78 -23.35
CA LEU A 359 11.91 -0.50 -23.42
C LEU A 359 13.39 -0.66 -23.81
N VAL A 360 14.03 -1.78 -23.46
CA VAL A 360 15.46 -2.02 -23.69
C VAL A 360 15.68 -2.93 -24.90
N ASN A 361 15.04 -4.11 -24.95
CA ASN A 361 15.33 -5.09 -26.02
C ASN A 361 14.57 -4.77 -27.31
N GLU A 362 13.25 -4.62 -27.25
CA GLU A 362 12.44 -4.35 -28.46
C GLU A 362 12.69 -2.93 -29.01
N LEU A 363 12.70 -1.92 -28.13
CA LEU A 363 12.97 -0.52 -28.47
C LEU A 363 14.46 -0.16 -28.58
N ARG A 364 15.38 -1.12 -28.39
CA ARG A 364 16.83 -0.98 -28.56
C ARG A 364 17.50 0.15 -27.76
N ASN A 365 17.02 0.44 -26.53
CA ASN A 365 17.62 1.45 -25.67
C ASN A 365 18.63 0.87 -24.67
N GLU A 366 19.56 1.70 -24.21
CA GLU A 366 20.38 1.39 -23.03
C GLU A 366 19.55 1.42 -21.74
N VAL A 367 19.88 0.54 -20.79
CA VAL A 367 19.33 0.56 -19.41
C VAL A 367 19.61 1.91 -18.70
N LYS A 368 20.70 2.58 -19.10
CA LYS A 368 21.09 3.93 -18.66
C LYS A 368 20.03 5.01 -18.99
N SER A 369 19.19 4.79 -20.01
CA SER A 369 18.04 5.67 -20.28
C SER A 369 16.99 5.59 -19.17
N LEU A 370 16.79 4.41 -18.57
CA LEU A 370 15.87 4.19 -17.45
C LEU A 370 16.42 4.78 -16.15
N THR A 371 17.74 4.81 -15.94
CA THR A 371 18.33 5.45 -14.74
C THR A 371 18.38 6.98 -14.85
N LYS A 372 18.49 7.53 -16.08
CA LYS A 372 18.42 8.97 -16.34
C LYS A 372 16.99 9.52 -16.19
N TYR A 373 15.98 8.77 -16.64
CA TYR A 373 14.57 9.16 -16.52
C TYR A 373 13.69 8.00 -16.02
N PRO A 374 13.67 7.72 -14.70
CA PRO A 374 12.94 6.58 -14.14
C PRO A 374 11.41 6.62 -14.32
N MET A 375 10.85 7.78 -14.70
CA MET A 375 9.43 7.96 -15.01
C MET A 375 8.94 7.08 -16.18
N TYR A 376 9.82 6.61 -17.07
CA TYR A 376 9.42 5.61 -18.07
C TYR A 376 8.90 4.31 -17.44
N LEU A 377 9.27 4.01 -16.20
CA LEU A 377 8.80 2.83 -15.46
C LEU A 377 7.39 3.02 -14.87
N SER A 378 6.86 4.25 -14.75
CA SER A 378 5.47 4.49 -14.31
C SER A 378 4.45 4.54 -15.46
N LEU A 379 4.88 4.74 -16.70
CA LEU A 379 3.96 4.74 -17.85
C LEU A 379 3.35 3.35 -18.09
N SER A 380 2.08 3.28 -18.50
CA SER A 380 1.42 2.02 -18.86
C SER A 380 2.06 1.40 -20.11
N LEU A 381 2.41 0.11 -20.04
CA LEU A 381 3.06 -0.60 -21.15
C LEU A 381 2.09 -0.74 -22.34
N ASP A 382 0.86 -1.12 -22.06
CA ASP A 382 -0.11 -1.53 -23.06
C ASP A 382 -1.03 -0.38 -23.51
N GLN A 383 -1.39 0.53 -22.61
CA GLN A 383 -2.22 1.70 -22.96
C GLN A 383 -1.42 2.87 -23.57
N ARG A 384 -0.10 2.96 -23.34
CA ARG A 384 0.71 4.13 -23.77
C ARG A 384 2.02 3.78 -24.48
N ILE A 385 2.87 2.92 -23.93
CA ILE A 385 4.20 2.65 -24.53
C ILE A 385 4.05 1.90 -25.87
N ARG A 386 3.28 0.80 -25.89
CA ARG A 386 3.04 -0.03 -27.08
C ARG A 386 2.27 0.71 -28.19
N PRO A 387 1.16 1.43 -27.93
CA PRO A 387 0.43 2.17 -28.95
C PRO A 387 1.28 3.26 -29.61
N ARG A 388 1.99 4.09 -28.84
CA ARG A 388 2.84 5.16 -29.41
C ARG A 388 3.99 4.61 -30.26
N HIS A 389 4.66 3.54 -29.82
CA HIS A 389 5.68 2.88 -30.65
C HIS A 389 5.09 2.33 -31.95
N ARG A 390 4.05 1.49 -31.85
CA ARG A 390 3.42 0.86 -33.03
C ARG A 390 2.82 1.89 -33.99
N PHE A 391 2.34 3.04 -33.52
CA PHE A 391 1.85 4.14 -34.36
C PHE A 391 3.00 4.84 -35.11
N LEU A 392 4.12 5.15 -34.46
CA LEU A 392 5.29 5.68 -35.18
C LEU A 392 5.87 4.65 -36.17
N VAL A 393 5.74 3.35 -35.90
CA VAL A 393 6.10 2.29 -36.88
C VAL A 393 5.15 2.28 -38.08
N SER A 394 3.82 2.34 -37.87
CA SER A 394 2.85 2.35 -38.98
C SER A 394 2.96 3.60 -39.85
N LEU A 395 3.30 4.75 -39.25
CA LEU A 395 3.63 6.00 -39.95
C LEU A 395 5.04 6.04 -40.58
N LYS A 396 5.85 4.97 -40.42
CA LYS A 396 7.25 4.88 -40.86
C LYS A 396 8.17 5.97 -40.28
N LYS A 397 7.82 6.52 -39.11
CA LYS A 397 8.55 7.56 -38.36
C LYS A 397 9.41 7.02 -37.20
N ALA A 398 9.23 5.76 -36.80
CA ALA A 398 10.10 5.13 -35.81
C ALA A 398 11.53 4.93 -36.36
N PRO A 399 12.59 5.22 -35.58
CA PRO A 399 13.97 5.05 -36.04
C PRO A 399 14.41 3.57 -36.04
N LYS A 400 15.48 3.27 -36.80
CA LYS A 400 16.11 1.94 -36.81
C LYS A 400 17.03 1.65 -35.60
N GLY A 401 17.47 2.71 -34.92
CA GLY A 401 18.29 2.68 -33.70
C GLY A 401 17.44 2.75 -32.43
N PRO A 402 18.00 3.26 -31.31
CA PRO A 402 17.25 3.43 -30.06
C PRO A 402 16.00 4.30 -30.24
N PHE A 403 14.85 3.82 -29.75
CA PHE A 403 13.59 4.56 -29.85
C PHE A 403 13.57 5.77 -28.90
N PRO A 404 13.10 6.95 -29.33
CA PRO A 404 13.09 8.17 -28.51
C PRO A 404 12.05 8.06 -27.38
N LEU A 405 12.49 7.56 -26.22
CA LEU A 405 11.63 7.38 -25.04
C LEU A 405 10.95 8.68 -24.57
N SER A 406 11.51 9.85 -24.89
CA SER A 406 10.91 11.17 -24.67
C SER A 406 9.55 11.34 -25.36
N SER A 407 9.27 10.62 -26.46
CA SER A 407 7.96 10.64 -27.14
C SER A 407 6.82 10.00 -26.31
N LEU A 408 7.16 9.21 -25.28
CA LEU A 408 6.19 8.47 -24.46
C LEU A 408 5.60 9.32 -23.32
N VAL A 409 6.21 10.46 -23.00
CA VAL A 409 5.87 11.30 -21.82
C VAL A 409 4.79 12.36 -22.08
N PRO A 410 4.76 13.10 -23.20
CA PRO A 410 3.78 14.17 -23.43
C PRO A 410 2.32 13.70 -23.42
N THR A 411 1.36 14.61 -23.48
CA THR A 411 -0.05 14.29 -23.77
C THR A 411 -0.20 13.67 -25.17
N ASP A 412 -1.36 13.12 -25.52
CA ASP A 412 -1.56 12.50 -26.83
C ASP A 412 -1.59 13.54 -27.96
N GLU A 413 -2.15 14.74 -27.73
CA GLU A 413 -2.09 15.88 -28.68
C GLU A 413 -0.64 16.29 -28.93
N SER A 414 0.13 16.46 -27.85
CA SER A 414 1.54 16.89 -27.92
C SER A 414 2.41 15.83 -28.60
N PHE A 415 2.14 14.55 -28.37
CA PHE A 415 2.74 13.44 -29.10
C PHE A 415 2.37 13.46 -30.60
N CYS A 416 1.08 13.68 -30.91
CA CYS A 416 0.59 13.73 -32.29
C CYS A 416 1.19 14.90 -33.08
N GLN A 417 1.33 16.07 -32.46
CA GLN A 417 1.95 17.25 -33.07
C GLN A 417 3.46 17.09 -33.24
N GLN A 418 4.19 16.73 -32.17
CA GLN A 418 5.66 16.78 -32.16
C GLN A 418 6.34 15.54 -32.79
N TRP A 419 5.69 14.37 -32.75
CA TRP A 419 6.30 13.10 -33.16
C TRP A 419 5.56 12.42 -34.31
N ALA A 420 4.23 12.26 -34.20
CA ALA A 420 3.47 11.58 -35.24
C ALA A 420 3.24 12.45 -36.49
N GLY A 421 3.08 13.77 -36.33
CA GLY A 421 2.65 14.69 -37.38
C GLY A 421 1.28 14.31 -37.96
N THR A 422 0.29 14.06 -37.09
CA THR A 422 -1.09 13.68 -37.43
C THR A 422 -2.10 14.41 -36.54
N SER A 423 -3.39 14.32 -36.85
CA SER A 423 -4.44 14.65 -35.88
C SER A 423 -4.45 13.68 -34.69
N LEU A 424 -5.09 14.10 -33.60
CA LEU A 424 -5.30 13.29 -32.39
C LEU A 424 -6.19 12.08 -32.70
N ASP A 425 -7.32 12.31 -33.35
CA ASP A 425 -8.35 11.32 -33.69
C ASP A 425 -7.77 10.14 -34.47
N LYS A 426 -6.81 10.39 -35.38
CA LYS A 426 -6.11 9.33 -36.11
C LYS A 426 -5.23 8.44 -35.22
N TYR A 427 -4.68 8.99 -34.13
CA TYR A 427 -3.97 8.22 -33.12
C TYR A 427 -4.95 7.50 -32.18
N LEU A 428 -6.03 8.15 -31.74
CA LEU A 428 -7.01 7.55 -30.84
C LEU A 428 -7.73 6.35 -31.51
N ALA A 429 -8.18 6.50 -32.76
CA ALA A 429 -8.76 5.39 -33.52
C ALA A 429 -7.76 4.23 -33.71
N PHE A 430 -6.47 4.54 -33.91
CA PHE A 430 -5.42 3.51 -33.96
C PHE A 430 -5.18 2.85 -32.60
N ARG A 431 -5.15 3.61 -31.51
CA ARG A 431 -5.02 3.11 -30.12
C ARG A 431 -6.18 2.16 -29.81
N GLN A 432 -7.41 2.58 -30.01
CA GLN A 432 -8.62 1.79 -29.77
C GLN A 432 -8.62 0.48 -30.61
N THR A 433 -8.39 0.59 -31.92
CA THR A 433 -8.26 -0.58 -32.81
C THR A 433 -7.18 -1.54 -32.33
N LEU A 434 -6.04 -1.03 -31.90
CA LEU A 434 -4.92 -1.85 -31.42
C LEU A 434 -5.24 -2.58 -30.12
N LEU A 435 -5.91 -1.91 -29.18
CA LEU A 435 -6.31 -2.46 -27.88
C LEU A 435 -7.35 -3.57 -28.07
N LEU A 436 -8.42 -3.33 -28.84
CA LEU A 436 -9.42 -4.35 -29.18
C LEU A 436 -8.78 -5.60 -29.84
N ASN A 437 -7.80 -5.39 -30.73
CA ASN A 437 -7.10 -6.49 -31.39
C ASN A 437 -6.17 -7.29 -30.46
N ASP A 438 -5.49 -6.66 -29.49
CA ASP A 438 -4.66 -7.38 -28.51
C ASP A 438 -5.49 -7.94 -27.35
N PHE A 439 -6.68 -7.39 -27.11
CA PHE A 439 -7.72 -7.93 -26.24
C PHE A 439 -8.31 -9.23 -26.79
N ALA A 440 -8.78 -9.28 -28.05
CA ALA A 440 -9.38 -10.49 -28.63
C ALA A 440 -8.42 -11.70 -28.55
N LYS A 441 -7.14 -11.49 -28.91
CA LYS A 441 -6.06 -12.49 -28.83
C LYS A 441 -5.75 -13.01 -27.42
N LYS A 442 -6.23 -12.34 -26.37
CA LYS A 442 -6.10 -12.78 -24.97
C LYS A 442 -7.21 -13.77 -24.59
N TYR A 443 -8.37 -13.68 -25.23
CA TYR A 443 -9.50 -14.60 -25.06
C TYR A 443 -9.40 -15.81 -26.01
N GLU A 444 -8.89 -15.64 -27.24
CA GLU A 444 -8.49 -16.75 -28.15
C GLU A 444 -7.39 -17.69 -27.60
N ARG A 445 -6.90 -17.45 -26.37
CA ARG A 445 -5.78 -18.16 -25.73
C ARG A 445 -6.11 -18.64 -24.31
N ARG A 446 -7.39 -18.69 -23.95
CA ARG A 446 -7.93 -19.27 -22.73
C ARG A 446 -8.66 -20.56 -23.06
#